data_AF-A0A8D7B6L8-F1
#
_entry.id   AF-A0A8D7B6L8-F1
#
_cell.length_a   1.000
_cell.length_b   1.000
_cell.length_c   1.000
_cell.angle_alpha   90.00
_cell.angle_beta   90.00
_cell.angle_gamma   90.00
#
_symmetry.space_group_name_H-M   'P 1'
#
loop_
_entity.id
_entity.type
_entity.pdbx_description
1 polymer ?
#
loop_
_entity_poly.entity_id
_entity_poly.type
_entity_poly.pdbx_seq_one_letter_code
_entity_poly.pdbx_strand_id
1 'polypeptide(L)'
;MARSVWVWLAATEGWAYNVAASFQVTHWQSVLEPAYPSVYEHAGNPLGTLYLHRWDLDPAIDVLTMCICHLPSYEPLRSEVLLMRKALQRYRHILNADEHYSTWQEVEDDCKKDPEGLALRLAGKGAVFAALEVAESASLSVELRRELQGRQLVKLLTTDPLSGGGPAEASRFLSSLRDSDDALPVAVGAMQLLPDLRSKQLLVHFFLKRRVGNLSDTEVAQPNLWALGLRVLALLPSPSQQRCSALHEHPHLILEVTLMMKQLQSASLILKDFPSLRDDNLILAYAAKAITVNVGAAHRETRISVSGSRSKQKN
;
A
#
# COMPACT_ATOMS: atom_id res chain seq x y z
N MET A 1 39.03 5.32 6.91
CA MET A 1 39.98 4.27 6.43
C MET A 1 39.85 2.94 7.19
N ALA A 2 38.78 2.67 7.95
CA ALA A 2 38.60 1.41 8.69
C ALA A 2 37.69 0.36 8.02
N ARG A 3 37.18 0.65 6.80
CA ARG A 3 36.27 -0.24 6.06
C ARG A 3 36.97 -1.20 5.08
N SER A 4 38.30 -1.06 4.89
CA SER A 4 39.03 -1.80 3.84
C SER A 4 39.98 -2.88 4.34
N VAL A 5 40.14 -3.03 5.67
CA VAL A 5 41.04 -4.04 6.27
C VAL A 5 40.35 -5.40 6.43
N TRP A 6 39.04 -5.40 6.68
CA TRP A 6 38.27 -6.64 6.91
C TRP A 6 38.02 -7.48 5.64
N VAL A 7 38.03 -6.84 4.46
CA VAL A 7 37.86 -7.54 3.17
C VAL A 7 39.15 -8.25 2.74
N TRP A 8 40.32 -7.82 3.22
CA TRP A 8 41.61 -8.40 2.85
C TRP A 8 41.95 -9.68 3.63
N LEU A 9 41.53 -9.78 4.90
CA LEU A 9 41.81 -10.94 5.75
C LEU A 9 41.00 -12.19 5.41
N ALA A 10 39.90 -12.05 4.65
CA ALA A 10 39.06 -13.17 4.24
C ALA A 10 39.56 -13.91 2.99
N ALA A 11 40.59 -13.40 2.28
CA ALA A 11 40.98 -13.87 0.95
C ALA A 11 42.25 -14.74 0.90
N THR A 12 43.01 -14.89 1.99
CA THR A 12 44.38 -15.44 1.89
C THR A 12 44.60 -16.86 2.40
N GLU A 13 43.67 -17.49 3.11
CA GLU A 13 43.94 -18.82 3.68
C GLU A 13 42.84 -19.83 3.37
N GLY A 14 42.93 -20.39 2.16
CA GLY A 14 42.48 -21.76 1.95
C GLY A 14 43.49 -22.69 2.59
N TRP A 15 43.02 -23.55 3.51
CA TRP A 15 43.31 -24.99 3.57
C TRP A 15 42.56 -25.65 4.75
N ALA A 16 41.97 -26.81 4.43
CA ALA A 16 41.60 -27.92 5.30
C ALA A 16 40.55 -27.70 6.43
N TYR A 17 39.34 -28.13 6.11
CA TYR A 17 38.26 -28.54 7.01
C TYR A 17 38.78 -29.38 8.19
N ASN A 18 38.30 -29.05 9.41
CA ASN A 18 38.40 -29.77 10.70
C ASN A 18 39.37 -29.28 11.80
N VAL A 19 40.02 -28.12 11.66
CA VAL A 19 40.75 -27.48 12.79
C VAL A 19 40.20 -26.09 13.16
N ALA A 20 39.25 -25.54 12.40
CA ALA A 20 38.73 -24.18 12.56
C ALA A 20 37.85 -23.95 13.82
N ALA A 21 37.26 -25.02 14.41
CA ALA A 21 36.34 -24.86 15.54
C ALA A 21 37.05 -24.45 16.85
N SER A 22 38.31 -24.85 17.05
CA SER A 22 39.05 -24.53 18.28
C SER A 22 39.94 -23.28 18.17
N PHE A 23 40.32 -22.89 16.95
CA PHE A 23 41.24 -21.76 16.73
C PHE A 23 40.51 -20.41 16.54
N GLN A 24 39.25 -20.41 16.08
CA GLN A 24 38.48 -19.16 16.05
C GLN A 24 38.06 -18.73 17.45
N VAL A 25 37.64 -19.64 18.34
CA VAL A 25 37.16 -19.30 19.69
C VAL A 25 38.20 -18.56 20.53
N THR A 26 39.48 -18.92 20.42
CA THR A 26 40.57 -18.32 21.21
C THR A 26 41.02 -16.95 20.70
N HIS A 27 40.97 -16.71 19.39
CA HIS A 27 41.25 -15.37 18.84
C HIS A 27 40.07 -14.40 19.06
N TRP A 28 38.84 -14.90 19.19
CA TRP A 28 37.67 -14.08 19.52
C TRP A 28 37.67 -13.60 20.99
N GLN A 29 38.23 -14.37 21.92
CA GLN A 29 38.36 -13.98 23.33
C GLN A 29 39.18 -12.68 23.50
N SER A 30 40.31 -12.52 22.80
CA SER A 30 41.20 -11.36 22.99
C SER A 30 40.67 -10.05 22.38
N VAL A 31 39.75 -10.13 21.42
CA VAL A 31 39.23 -8.96 20.69
C VAL A 31 37.95 -8.39 21.32
N LEU A 32 37.13 -9.23 21.95
CA LEU A 32 35.85 -8.83 22.56
C LEU A 32 35.90 -8.66 24.09
N GLU A 33 36.89 -9.24 24.79
CA GLU A 33 37.12 -9.02 26.23
C GLU A 33 37.26 -7.56 26.65
N PRO A 34 37.94 -6.66 25.91
CA PRO A 34 38.05 -5.27 26.33
C PRO A 34 36.77 -4.46 26.07
N ALA A 35 35.85 -4.96 25.24
CA ALA A 35 34.67 -4.21 24.80
C ALA A 35 33.38 -4.63 25.52
N TYR A 36 33.13 -5.93 25.72
CA TYR A 36 31.87 -6.43 26.29
C TYR A 36 32.04 -7.75 27.08
N PRO A 37 32.46 -7.69 28.36
CA PRO A 37 32.76 -8.87 29.19
C PRO A 37 31.55 -9.80 29.44
N SER A 38 30.32 -9.29 29.35
CA SER A 38 29.09 -10.01 29.73
C SER A 38 28.47 -10.88 28.64
N VAL A 39 29.04 -10.90 27.42
CA VAL A 39 28.44 -11.57 26.26
C VAL A 39 28.76 -13.08 26.25
N TYR A 40 29.93 -13.47 26.79
CA TYR A 40 30.41 -14.85 26.71
C TYR A 40 29.91 -15.77 27.83
N GLU A 41 29.61 -15.23 29.01
CA GLU A 41 29.26 -16.06 30.17
C GLU A 41 27.83 -16.62 30.07
N HIS A 42 26.98 -16.06 29.21
CA HIS A 42 25.52 -16.31 29.23
C HIS A 42 24.87 -16.50 27.85
N ALA A 43 25.65 -16.68 26.78
CA ALA A 43 25.14 -16.89 25.41
C ALA A 43 24.26 -18.16 25.23
N GLY A 44 24.14 -19.00 26.27
CA GLY A 44 23.29 -20.19 26.30
C GLY A 44 22.09 -20.14 27.26
N ASN A 45 21.71 -18.99 27.82
CA ASN A 45 20.57 -18.88 28.75
C ASN A 45 19.52 -17.85 28.25
N PRO A 46 18.23 -18.00 28.62
CA PRO A 46 17.18 -16.99 28.40
C PRO A 46 17.44 -15.64 29.11
N LEU A 47 18.61 -15.48 29.74
CA LEU A 47 19.13 -14.22 30.31
C LEU A 47 19.67 -13.27 29.22
N GLY A 48 19.97 -13.73 28.01
CA GLY A 48 20.44 -12.88 26.92
C GLY A 48 19.46 -11.76 26.55
N THR A 49 18.15 -12.00 26.69
CA THR A 49 17.09 -11.00 26.46
C THR A 49 17.08 -9.88 27.52
N LEU A 50 17.41 -10.20 28.78
CA LEU A 50 17.49 -9.21 29.87
C LEU A 50 18.68 -8.25 29.73
N TYR A 51 19.80 -8.73 29.18
CA TYR A 51 20.97 -7.88 28.92
C TYR A 51 20.81 -7.05 27.64
N LEU A 52 20.19 -7.62 26.60
CA LEU A 52 19.89 -6.90 25.36
C LEU A 52 19.01 -5.67 25.60
N HIS A 53 18.08 -5.77 26.56
CA HIS A 53 17.15 -4.69 26.91
C HIS A 53 17.85 -3.42 27.47
N ARG A 54 19.15 -3.49 27.77
CA ARG A 54 19.96 -2.33 28.18
C ARG A 54 20.73 -1.69 27.03
N TRP A 55 20.67 -2.28 25.84
CA TRP A 55 21.45 -1.86 24.69
C TRP A 55 20.64 -0.94 23.79
N ASP A 56 21.35 -0.07 23.09
CA ASP A 56 20.80 0.69 21.98
C ASP A 56 20.42 -0.26 20.82
N LEU A 57 19.47 0.20 20.00
CA LEU A 57 18.83 -0.63 18.98
C LEU A 57 19.81 -1.18 17.94
N ASP A 58 20.65 -0.32 17.36
CA ASP A 58 21.57 -0.72 16.28
C ASP A 58 22.64 -1.73 16.77
N PRO A 59 23.35 -1.51 17.90
CA PRO A 59 24.26 -2.51 18.47
C PRO A 59 23.58 -3.85 18.77
N ALA A 60 22.34 -3.82 19.29
CA ALA A 60 21.59 -5.03 19.56
C ALA A 60 21.28 -5.82 18.28
N ILE A 61 20.88 -5.14 17.19
CA ILE A 61 20.64 -5.78 15.88
C ILE A 61 21.93 -6.36 15.30
N ASP A 62 23.06 -5.65 15.41
CA ASP A 62 24.35 -6.08 14.86
C ASP A 62 24.85 -7.35 15.56
N VAL A 63 24.78 -7.42 16.89
CA VAL A 63 25.16 -8.61 17.64
C VAL A 63 24.27 -9.80 17.30
N LEU A 64 22.94 -9.62 17.23
CA LEU A 64 22.05 -10.70 16.83
C LEU A 64 22.33 -11.17 15.40
N THR A 65 22.71 -10.25 14.50
CA THR A 65 23.09 -10.58 13.12
C THR A 65 24.36 -11.42 13.09
N MET A 66 25.37 -11.07 13.89
CA MET A 66 26.59 -11.86 14.07
C MET A 66 26.27 -13.25 14.63
N CYS A 67 25.45 -13.36 15.67
CA CYS A 67 25.01 -14.64 16.22
C CYS A 67 24.37 -15.51 15.13
N ILE A 68 23.50 -14.96 14.29
CA ILE A 68 22.86 -15.68 13.18
C ILE A 68 23.89 -16.14 12.13
N CYS A 69 25.01 -15.45 11.93
CA CYS A 69 26.04 -15.92 11.01
C CYS A 69 26.84 -17.12 11.54
N HIS A 70 26.93 -17.29 12.86
CA HIS A 70 27.78 -18.30 13.50
C HIS A 70 27.02 -19.48 14.14
N LEU A 71 25.74 -19.33 14.45
CA LEU A 71 24.91 -20.40 15.01
C LEU A 71 24.54 -21.45 13.92
N PRO A 72 24.74 -22.75 14.13
CA PRO A 72 24.28 -23.79 13.21
C PRO A 72 22.76 -23.80 12.98
N SER A 73 22.31 -24.22 11.79
CA SER A 73 20.88 -24.20 11.41
C SER A 73 19.96 -25.07 12.27
N TYR A 74 20.50 -26.10 12.92
CA TYR A 74 19.75 -27.03 13.77
C TYR A 74 19.65 -26.59 15.23
N GLU A 75 20.34 -25.51 15.63
CA GLU A 75 20.27 -25.04 17.00
C GLU A 75 18.95 -24.31 17.27
N PRO A 76 18.20 -24.69 18.33
CA PRO A 76 16.94 -24.03 18.67
C PRO A 76 17.14 -22.55 18.98
N LEU A 77 18.28 -22.18 19.59
CA LEU A 77 18.66 -20.80 19.90
C LEU A 77 18.69 -19.91 18.65
N ARG A 78 19.08 -20.46 17.49
CA ARG A 78 19.10 -19.71 16.22
C ARG A 78 17.70 -19.17 15.88
N SER A 79 16.66 -19.96 16.12
CA SER A 79 15.28 -19.55 15.85
C SER A 79 14.83 -18.40 16.75
N GLU A 80 15.19 -18.43 18.03
CA GLU A 80 14.91 -17.36 18.99
C GLU A 80 15.64 -16.05 18.64
N VAL A 81 16.93 -16.15 18.29
CA VAL A 81 17.74 -15.00 17.85
C VAL A 81 17.18 -14.40 16.55
N LEU A 82 16.72 -15.22 15.61
CA LEU A 82 16.05 -14.76 14.39
C LEU A 82 14.76 -14.00 14.67
N LEU A 83 13.92 -14.53 15.58
CA LEU A 83 12.68 -13.87 16.00
C LEU A 83 12.97 -12.54 16.69
N MET A 84 13.93 -12.51 17.60
CA MET A 84 14.33 -11.28 18.29
C MET A 84 14.88 -10.24 17.31
N ARG A 85 15.76 -10.62 16.38
CA ARG A 85 16.27 -9.70 15.36
C ARG A 85 15.12 -9.13 14.52
N LYS A 86 14.17 -9.97 14.11
CA LYS A 86 12.99 -9.53 13.35
C LYS A 86 12.13 -8.55 14.15
N ALA A 87 11.97 -8.78 15.46
CA ALA A 87 11.26 -7.86 16.34
C ALA A 87 11.98 -6.49 16.45
N LEU A 88 13.30 -6.47 16.64
CA LEU A 88 14.08 -5.23 16.69
C LEU A 88 14.04 -4.47 15.36
N GLN A 89 14.10 -5.17 14.22
CA GLN A 89 13.93 -4.54 12.90
C GLN A 89 12.57 -3.85 12.75
N ARG A 90 11.49 -4.49 13.23
CA ARG A 90 10.17 -3.86 13.29
C ARG A 90 10.18 -2.63 14.19
N TYR A 91 10.77 -2.70 15.39
CA TYR A 91 10.84 -1.56 16.30
C TYR A 91 11.62 -0.39 15.72
N ARG A 92 12.67 -0.65 14.92
CA ARG A 92 13.35 0.38 14.13
C ARG A 92 12.43 1.10 13.17
N HIS A 93 11.59 0.38 12.44
CA HIS A 93 10.63 0.99 11.52
C HIS A 93 9.58 1.83 12.26
N ILE A 94 9.16 1.40 13.45
CA ILE A 94 8.22 2.14 14.30
C ILE A 94 8.86 3.41 14.86
N LEU A 95 10.08 3.33 15.39
CA LEU A 95 10.84 4.49 15.90
C LEU A 95 11.05 5.56 14.82
N ASN A 96 11.38 5.13 13.60
CA ASN A 96 11.54 6.06 12.47
C ASN A 96 10.22 6.70 12.02
N ALA A 97 9.08 6.08 12.35
CA ALA A 97 7.75 6.53 11.95
C ALA A 97 7.03 7.35 13.03
N ASP A 98 7.40 7.17 14.29
CA ASP A 98 6.74 7.80 15.43
C ASP A 98 7.76 8.43 16.38
N GLU A 99 7.90 9.76 16.29
CA GLU A 99 8.76 10.58 17.14
C GLU A 99 8.35 10.59 18.62
N HIS A 100 7.20 10.01 18.98
CA HIS A 100 6.77 9.89 20.38
C HIS A 100 7.68 8.98 21.19
N TYR A 101 8.33 8.01 20.54
CA TYR A 101 9.22 7.06 21.21
C TYR A 101 10.65 7.55 21.19
N SER A 102 11.31 7.39 22.34
CA SER A 102 12.73 7.69 22.50
C SER A 102 13.59 6.43 22.48
N THR A 103 13.00 5.28 22.84
CA THR A 103 13.70 4.00 22.93
C THR A 103 12.88 2.85 22.36
N TRP A 104 13.53 1.78 21.91
CA TRP A 104 12.83 0.62 21.32
C TRP A 104 12.07 -0.20 22.37
N GLN A 105 12.47 -0.09 23.64
CA GLN A 105 11.84 -0.71 24.79
C GLN A 105 10.42 -0.15 25.01
N GLU A 106 10.25 1.16 24.85
CA GLU A 106 8.91 1.80 24.91
C GLU A 106 8.00 1.27 23.80
N VAL A 107 8.56 1.06 22.59
CA VAL A 107 7.84 0.46 21.46
C VAL A 107 7.45 -0.99 21.74
N GLU A 108 8.36 -1.78 22.31
CA GLU A 108 8.10 -3.16 22.71
C GLU A 108 6.96 -3.23 23.73
N ASP A 109 6.99 -2.37 24.74
CA ASP A 109 5.95 -2.28 25.76
C ASP A 109 4.59 -1.93 25.17
N ASP A 110 4.53 -0.97 24.23
CA ASP A 110 3.28 -0.57 23.60
C ASP A 110 2.73 -1.65 22.66
N CYS A 111 3.62 -2.34 21.93
CA CYS A 111 3.28 -3.53 21.14
C CYS A 111 2.65 -4.64 21.99
N LYS A 112 3.03 -4.76 23.27
CA LYS A 112 2.44 -5.74 24.21
C LYS A 112 1.13 -5.27 24.82
N LYS A 113 0.98 -3.97 25.05
CA LYS A 113 -0.19 -3.38 25.74
C LYS A 113 -1.36 -3.16 24.80
N ASP A 114 -1.13 -2.52 23.65
CA ASP A 114 -2.17 -2.15 22.69
C ASP A 114 -1.63 -2.20 21.24
N PRO A 115 -1.42 -3.41 20.67
CA PRO A 115 -0.93 -3.56 19.30
C PRO A 115 -1.90 -3.01 18.25
N GLU A 116 -3.21 -3.05 18.50
CA GLU A 116 -4.23 -2.55 17.57
C GLU A 116 -4.23 -1.03 17.51
N GLY A 117 -4.26 -0.35 18.66
CA GLY A 117 -4.18 1.11 18.72
C GLY A 117 -2.85 1.64 18.16
N LEU A 118 -1.74 0.95 18.40
CA LEU A 118 -0.45 1.26 17.79
C LEU A 118 -0.51 1.14 16.25
N ALA A 119 -1.04 0.04 15.71
CA ALA A 119 -1.15 -0.16 14.26
C ALA A 119 -2.01 0.93 13.61
N LEU A 120 -3.17 1.26 14.20
CA LEU A 120 -4.05 2.32 13.70
C LEU A 120 -3.38 3.70 13.75
N ARG A 121 -2.65 4.00 14.81
CA ARG A 121 -1.90 5.26 14.96
C ARG A 121 -0.81 5.39 13.89
N LEU A 122 -0.03 4.34 13.67
CA LEU A 122 1.00 4.30 12.61
C LEU A 122 0.39 4.46 11.22
N ALA A 123 -0.73 3.79 10.95
CA ALA A 123 -1.46 3.92 9.70
C ALA A 123 -1.98 5.36 9.49
N GLY A 124 -2.50 6.00 10.54
CA GLY A 124 -2.92 7.40 10.53
C GLY A 124 -1.79 8.39 10.24
N LYS A 125 -0.55 8.05 10.61
CA LYS A 125 0.66 8.82 10.28
C LYS A 125 1.23 8.52 8.89
N GLY A 126 0.62 7.61 8.12
CA GLY A 126 1.11 7.20 6.80
C GLY A 126 2.25 6.17 6.83
N ALA A 127 2.60 5.65 8.01
CA ALA A 127 3.57 4.58 8.22
C ALA A 127 2.94 3.19 8.08
N VAL A 128 2.23 2.98 6.96
CA VAL A 128 1.40 1.78 6.74
C VAL A 128 2.21 0.48 6.76
N PHE A 129 3.46 0.50 6.27
CA PHE A 129 4.35 -0.67 6.34
C PHE A 129 4.64 -1.08 7.79
N ALA A 130 4.99 -0.15 8.68
CA ALA A 130 5.23 -0.43 10.09
C ALA A 130 3.95 -0.90 10.78
N ALA A 131 2.79 -0.31 10.46
CA ALA A 131 1.48 -0.75 10.95
C ALA A 131 1.19 -2.21 10.57
N LEU A 132 1.52 -2.62 9.34
CA LEU A 132 1.37 -4.00 8.88
C LEU A 132 2.27 -4.96 9.65
N GLU A 133 3.53 -4.62 9.87
CA GLU A 133 4.45 -5.47 10.65
C GLU A 133 3.96 -5.69 12.09
N VAL A 134 3.35 -4.66 12.71
CA VAL A 134 2.70 -4.77 14.03
C VAL A 134 1.51 -5.73 13.93
N ALA A 135 0.60 -5.50 12.98
CA ALA A 135 -0.62 -6.28 12.83
C ALA A 135 -0.34 -7.78 12.54
N GLU A 136 0.66 -8.08 11.72
CA GLU A 136 1.10 -9.44 11.44
C GLU A 136 1.74 -10.10 12.67
N SER A 137 2.56 -9.36 13.42
CA SER A 137 3.25 -9.91 14.59
C SER A 137 2.32 -10.23 15.76
N ALA A 138 1.31 -9.39 15.99
CA ALA A 138 0.30 -9.58 17.02
C ALA A 138 -0.88 -10.46 16.55
N SER A 139 -0.83 -10.98 15.30
CA SER A 139 -1.92 -11.76 14.70
C SER A 139 -3.29 -11.08 14.81
N LEU A 140 -3.33 -9.77 14.52
CA LEU A 140 -4.56 -8.98 14.56
C LEU A 140 -5.57 -9.46 13.50
N SER A 141 -6.79 -8.94 13.60
CA SER A 141 -7.92 -9.35 12.77
C SER A 141 -7.58 -9.33 11.27
N VAL A 142 -8.13 -10.31 10.55
CA VAL A 142 -7.93 -10.44 9.09
C VAL A 142 -8.43 -9.18 8.38
N GLU A 143 -9.55 -8.61 8.84
CA GLU A 143 -10.14 -7.38 8.29
C GLU A 143 -9.19 -6.20 8.40
N LEU A 144 -8.62 -5.94 9.58
CA LEU A 144 -7.67 -4.86 9.80
C LEU A 144 -6.40 -5.06 8.94
N ARG A 145 -5.89 -6.29 8.85
CA ARG A 145 -4.72 -6.59 8.00
C ARG A 145 -5.02 -6.31 6.52
N ARG A 146 -6.18 -6.72 6.01
CA ARG A 146 -6.58 -6.45 4.62
C ARG A 146 -6.73 -4.94 4.36
N GLU A 147 -7.30 -4.20 5.30
CA GLU A 147 -7.41 -2.74 5.19
C GLU A 147 -6.02 -2.09 5.11
N LEU A 148 -5.12 -2.44 6.03
CA LEU A 148 -3.75 -1.92 6.04
C LEU A 148 -2.97 -2.32 4.78
N GLN A 149 -3.17 -3.54 4.27
CA GLN A 149 -2.58 -4.00 3.01
C GLN A 149 -3.10 -3.19 1.83
N GLY A 150 -4.39 -2.85 1.81
CA GLY A 150 -5.00 -1.98 0.81
C GLY A 150 -4.37 -0.58 0.82
N ARG A 151 -4.20 0.00 2.01
CA ARG A 151 -3.53 1.29 2.19
C ARG A 151 -2.05 1.24 1.76
N GLN A 152 -1.35 0.14 2.02
CA GLN A 152 0.04 -0.04 1.60
C GLN A 152 0.13 -0.14 0.08
N LEU A 153 -0.80 -0.85 -0.56
CA LEU A 153 -0.87 -0.93 -2.01
C LEU A 153 -1.11 0.45 -2.64
N VAL A 154 -2.01 1.25 -2.06
CA VAL A 154 -2.23 2.65 -2.48
C VAL A 154 -0.94 3.45 -2.35
N LYS A 155 -0.22 3.33 -1.23
CA LYS A 155 1.07 3.99 -1.03
C LYS A 155 2.08 3.58 -2.11
N LEU A 156 2.22 2.29 -2.39
CA LEU A 156 3.13 1.80 -3.43
C LEU A 156 2.76 2.36 -4.81
N LEU A 157 1.48 2.38 -5.18
CA LEU A 157 1.04 2.86 -6.48
C LEU A 157 1.15 4.39 -6.66
N THR A 158 1.06 5.15 -5.58
CA THR A 158 1.09 6.62 -5.59
C THR A 158 2.48 7.21 -5.36
N THR A 159 3.38 6.45 -4.73
CA THR A 159 4.76 6.86 -4.45
C THR A 159 5.63 6.77 -5.72
N ASP A 160 6.54 7.73 -5.90
CA ASP A 160 7.45 7.78 -7.04
C ASP A 160 8.29 6.48 -7.12
N PRO A 161 8.37 5.82 -8.29
CA PRO A 161 9.28 4.70 -8.53
C PRO A 161 10.71 4.88 -8.00
N LEU A 162 11.26 6.10 -8.06
CA LEU A 162 12.62 6.37 -7.56
C LEU A 162 12.74 6.28 -6.03
N SER A 163 11.62 6.43 -5.32
CA SER A 163 11.53 6.36 -3.85
C SER A 163 11.03 5.00 -3.33
N GLY A 164 11.10 3.95 -4.16
CA GLY A 164 10.68 2.60 -3.80
C GLY A 164 9.18 2.33 -3.99
N GLY A 165 8.48 3.19 -4.71
CA GLY A 165 7.10 2.97 -5.14
C GLY A 165 6.99 2.38 -6.55
N GLY A 166 5.82 2.57 -7.14
CA GLY A 166 5.53 2.29 -8.52
C GLY A 166 4.94 0.91 -8.83
N PRO A 167 4.66 0.66 -10.12
CA PRO A 167 3.96 -0.54 -10.56
C PRO A 167 4.67 -1.86 -10.27
N ALA A 168 6.00 -1.87 -10.35
CA ALA A 168 6.79 -3.06 -10.13
C ALA A 168 6.70 -3.52 -8.67
N GLU A 169 6.84 -2.58 -7.73
CA GLU A 169 6.79 -2.89 -6.30
C GLU A 169 5.36 -3.25 -5.87
N ALA A 170 4.35 -2.54 -6.38
CA ALA A 170 2.95 -2.89 -6.16
C ALA A 170 2.62 -4.31 -6.69
N SER A 171 3.17 -4.68 -7.85
CA SER A 171 3.00 -6.03 -8.41
C SER A 171 3.69 -7.09 -7.55
N ARG A 172 4.91 -6.83 -7.06
CA ARG A 172 5.63 -7.73 -6.14
C ARG A 172 4.86 -7.92 -4.83
N PHE A 173 4.32 -6.83 -4.27
CA PHE A 173 3.49 -6.86 -3.08
C PHE A 173 2.25 -7.73 -3.29
N LEU A 174 1.47 -7.49 -4.36
CA LEU A 174 0.30 -8.31 -4.69
C LEU A 174 0.65 -9.79 -4.97
N SER A 175 1.84 -10.06 -5.53
CA SER A 175 2.34 -11.43 -5.71
C SER A 175 2.71 -12.11 -4.38
N SER A 176 3.10 -11.36 -3.36
CA SER A 176 3.46 -11.89 -2.03
C SER A 176 2.26 -12.25 -1.16
N LEU A 177 1.06 -11.74 -1.49
CA LEU A 177 -0.18 -12.13 -0.82
C LEU A 177 -0.43 -13.61 -1.09
N ARG A 178 -0.40 -14.41 -0.01
CA ARG A 178 -0.26 -15.86 -0.04
C ARG A 178 -1.46 -16.59 -0.62
N ASP A 179 -2.64 -15.95 -0.63
CA ASP A 179 -3.91 -16.51 -1.11
C ASP A 179 -4.64 -15.52 -2.04
N SER A 180 -5.32 -16.05 -3.08
CA SER A 180 -6.23 -15.24 -3.94
C SER A 180 -7.32 -14.55 -3.13
N ASP A 181 -7.77 -15.22 -2.06
CA ASP A 181 -8.83 -14.78 -1.15
C ASP A 181 -8.48 -13.50 -0.39
N ASP A 182 -7.18 -13.21 -0.21
CA ASP A 182 -6.73 -11.96 0.40
C ASP A 182 -6.41 -10.90 -0.65
N ALA A 183 -5.90 -11.29 -1.82
CA ALA A 183 -5.48 -10.35 -2.85
C ALA A 183 -6.64 -9.54 -3.43
N LEU A 184 -7.78 -10.16 -3.71
CA LEU A 184 -8.93 -9.46 -4.28
C LEU A 184 -9.54 -8.45 -3.29
N PRO A 185 -9.89 -8.79 -2.04
CA PRO A 185 -10.39 -7.82 -1.07
C PRO A 185 -9.44 -6.64 -0.81
N VAL A 186 -8.12 -6.91 -0.74
CA VAL A 186 -7.10 -5.86 -0.60
C VAL A 186 -7.13 -4.89 -1.78
N ALA A 187 -7.27 -5.42 -2.99
CA ALA A 187 -7.36 -4.59 -4.18
C ALA A 187 -8.68 -3.84 -4.31
N VAL A 188 -9.81 -4.43 -3.90
CA VAL A 188 -11.10 -3.73 -3.80
C VAL A 188 -10.97 -2.53 -2.88
N GLY A 189 -10.42 -2.73 -1.67
CA GLY A 189 -10.18 -1.64 -0.72
C GLY A 189 -9.23 -0.57 -1.29
N ALA A 190 -8.14 -0.98 -1.94
CA ALA A 190 -7.22 -0.04 -2.57
C ALA A 190 -7.87 0.76 -3.71
N MET A 191 -8.71 0.13 -4.55
CA MET A 191 -9.36 0.75 -5.70
C MET A 191 -10.21 1.97 -5.31
N GLN A 192 -10.86 1.91 -4.16
CA GLN A 192 -11.68 2.99 -3.60
C GLN A 192 -10.83 4.18 -3.14
N LEU A 193 -9.62 3.92 -2.67
CA LEU A 193 -8.69 4.93 -2.12
C LEU A 193 -7.76 5.54 -3.17
N LEU A 194 -7.59 4.88 -4.33
CA LEU A 194 -6.70 5.38 -5.38
C LEU A 194 -7.21 6.69 -6.01
N PRO A 195 -6.38 7.75 -6.08
CA PRO A 195 -6.81 9.05 -6.56
C PRO A 195 -6.84 9.15 -8.09
N ASP A 196 -6.00 8.40 -8.79
CA ASP A 196 -5.77 8.57 -10.23
C ASP A 196 -6.22 7.37 -11.08
N LEU A 197 -6.66 7.65 -12.31
CA LEU A 197 -7.17 6.61 -13.23
C LEU A 197 -6.08 5.61 -13.62
N ARG A 198 -4.82 6.05 -13.74
CA ARG A 198 -3.71 5.21 -14.22
C ARG A 198 -3.40 4.10 -13.23
N SER A 199 -3.32 4.40 -11.95
CA SER A 199 -3.12 3.42 -10.88
C SER A 199 -4.28 2.42 -10.82
N LYS A 200 -5.53 2.89 -10.98
CA LYS A 200 -6.70 2.00 -11.05
C LYS A 200 -6.64 1.06 -12.24
N GLN A 201 -6.29 1.56 -13.42
CA GLN A 201 -6.11 0.77 -14.64
C GLN A 201 -5.01 -0.29 -14.47
N LEU A 202 -3.91 0.07 -13.80
CA LEU A 202 -2.82 -0.85 -13.55
C LEU A 202 -3.24 -1.99 -12.62
N LEU A 203 -3.98 -1.66 -11.57
CA LEU A 203 -4.51 -2.64 -10.63
C LEU A 203 -5.45 -3.61 -11.34
N VAL A 204 -6.40 -3.11 -12.14
CA VAL A 204 -7.26 -3.97 -12.96
C VAL A 204 -6.45 -4.83 -13.93
N HIS A 205 -5.45 -4.25 -14.61
CA HIS A 205 -4.60 -5.00 -15.53
C HIS A 205 -3.86 -6.14 -14.82
N PHE A 206 -3.38 -5.92 -13.60
CA PHE A 206 -2.76 -6.97 -12.79
C PHE A 206 -3.73 -8.14 -12.56
N PHE A 207 -4.97 -7.88 -12.14
CA PHE A 207 -5.96 -8.94 -11.91
C PHE A 207 -6.35 -9.66 -13.19
N LEU A 208 -6.53 -8.94 -14.30
CA LEU A 208 -6.86 -9.55 -15.59
C LEU A 208 -5.70 -10.39 -16.14
N LYS A 209 -4.44 -9.97 -15.94
CA LYS A 209 -3.26 -10.69 -16.40
C LYS A 209 -2.97 -11.95 -15.57
N ARG A 210 -3.23 -11.90 -14.25
CA ARG A 210 -3.04 -13.06 -13.35
C ARG A 210 -4.12 -14.14 -13.53
N ARG A 211 -5.16 -13.90 -14.35
CA ARG A 211 -6.16 -14.91 -14.74
C ARG A 211 -5.60 -15.99 -15.65
N VAL A 212 -4.83 -16.90 -15.06
CA VAL A 212 -4.71 -18.27 -15.55
C VAL A 212 -4.91 -19.19 -14.34
N GLY A 213 -6.16 -19.57 -14.06
CA GLY A 213 -6.49 -20.79 -13.32
C GLY A 213 -7.26 -20.72 -11.99
N ASN A 214 -7.24 -19.61 -11.23
CA ASN A 214 -7.56 -19.68 -9.79
C ASN A 214 -8.73 -18.81 -9.27
N LEU A 215 -9.42 -17.99 -10.07
CA LEU A 215 -10.54 -17.15 -9.61
C LEU A 215 -11.88 -17.69 -10.10
N SER A 216 -12.90 -17.66 -9.25
CA SER A 216 -14.27 -18.04 -9.60
C SER A 216 -14.94 -17.03 -10.55
N ASP A 217 -15.99 -17.44 -11.27
CA ASP A 217 -16.70 -16.57 -12.24
C ASP A 217 -17.27 -15.29 -11.61
N THR A 218 -17.62 -15.32 -10.32
CA THR A 218 -18.12 -14.15 -9.57
C THR A 218 -17.02 -13.16 -9.22
N GLU A 219 -15.86 -13.66 -8.80
CA GLU A 219 -14.65 -12.85 -8.55
C GLU A 219 -14.08 -12.26 -9.85
N VAL A 220 -14.40 -12.88 -10.98
CA VAL A 220 -14.06 -12.44 -12.32
C VAL A 220 -14.99 -11.30 -12.79
N ALA A 221 -16.25 -11.30 -12.39
CA ALA A 221 -17.23 -10.29 -12.81
C ALA A 221 -16.84 -8.87 -12.37
N GLN A 222 -16.39 -8.70 -11.13
CA GLN A 222 -16.09 -7.38 -10.57
C GLN A 222 -14.89 -6.68 -11.24
N PRO A 223 -13.70 -7.30 -11.41
CA PRO A 223 -12.59 -6.71 -12.17
C PRO A 223 -12.93 -6.45 -13.64
N ASN A 224 -13.77 -7.28 -14.26
CA ASN A 224 -14.25 -7.03 -15.62
C ASN A 224 -15.14 -5.77 -15.68
N LEU A 225 -16.01 -5.59 -14.70
CA LEU A 225 -16.86 -4.40 -14.60
C LEU A 225 -16.03 -3.14 -14.37
N TRP A 226 -15.04 -3.19 -13.49
CA TRP A 226 -14.07 -2.10 -13.33
C TRP A 226 -13.29 -1.82 -14.61
N ALA A 227 -12.83 -2.85 -15.32
CA ALA A 227 -12.15 -2.69 -16.59
C ALA A 227 -13.03 -1.93 -17.60
N LEU A 228 -14.31 -2.28 -17.68
CA LEU A 228 -15.27 -1.57 -18.53
C LEU A 228 -15.43 -0.11 -18.09
N GLY A 229 -15.69 0.14 -16.80
CA GLY A 229 -15.84 1.50 -16.27
C GLY A 229 -14.60 2.37 -16.47
N LEU A 230 -13.39 1.85 -16.22
CA LEU A 230 -12.15 2.59 -16.42
C LEU A 230 -11.87 2.87 -17.91
N ARG A 231 -12.26 1.97 -18.82
CA ARG A 231 -12.17 2.21 -20.28
C ARG A 231 -13.16 3.26 -20.73
N VAL A 232 -14.40 3.26 -20.20
CA VAL A 232 -15.39 4.31 -20.45
C VAL A 232 -14.88 5.66 -19.96
N LEU A 233 -14.31 5.72 -18.74
CA LEU A 233 -13.72 6.95 -18.21
C LEU A 233 -12.56 7.47 -19.06
N ALA A 234 -11.78 6.59 -19.68
CA ALA A 234 -10.68 6.97 -20.56
C ALA A 234 -11.14 7.62 -21.89
N LEU A 235 -12.40 7.41 -22.30
CA LEU A 235 -12.99 8.08 -23.47
C LEU A 235 -13.51 9.49 -23.17
N LEU A 236 -13.66 9.84 -21.89
CA LEU A 236 -14.21 11.13 -21.49
C LEU A 236 -13.14 12.23 -21.52
N PRO A 237 -13.51 13.49 -21.83
CA PRO A 237 -12.65 14.64 -21.61
C PRO A 237 -12.25 14.76 -20.13
N SER A 238 -11.04 15.27 -19.87
CA SER A 238 -10.48 15.44 -18.52
C SER A 238 -11.45 15.99 -17.45
N PRO A 239 -12.25 17.06 -17.68
CA PRO A 239 -13.17 17.57 -16.66
C PRO A 239 -14.30 16.58 -16.32
N SER A 240 -14.77 15.79 -17.28
CA SER A 240 -15.80 14.77 -17.07
C SER A 240 -15.22 13.51 -16.42
N GLN A 241 -13.99 13.16 -16.77
CA GLN A 241 -13.26 12.05 -16.18
C GLN A 241 -13.06 12.26 -14.67
N GLN A 242 -12.72 13.47 -14.23
CA GLN A 242 -12.61 13.80 -12.80
C GLN A 242 -13.95 13.67 -12.07
N ARG A 243 -15.03 14.19 -12.65
CA ARG A 243 -16.39 14.11 -12.08
C ARG A 243 -16.90 12.69 -11.94
N CYS A 244 -16.57 11.83 -12.89
CA CYS A 244 -17.01 10.43 -12.92
C CYS A 244 -15.97 9.46 -12.32
N SER A 245 -14.85 9.94 -11.79
CA SER A 245 -13.73 9.10 -11.33
C SER A 245 -14.11 8.08 -10.26
N ALA A 246 -15.08 8.42 -9.40
CA ALA A 246 -15.62 7.52 -8.38
C ALA A 246 -16.54 6.43 -8.98
N LEU A 247 -17.15 6.69 -10.14
CA LEU A 247 -18.19 5.85 -10.76
C LEU A 247 -17.64 4.68 -11.59
N HIS A 248 -16.34 4.40 -11.49
CA HIS A 248 -15.68 3.33 -12.25
C HIS A 248 -16.29 1.93 -12.00
N GLU A 249 -17.01 1.73 -10.89
CA GLU A 249 -17.75 0.49 -10.58
C GLU A 249 -19.09 0.38 -11.32
N HIS A 250 -19.60 1.48 -11.86
CA HIS A 250 -20.93 1.59 -12.45
C HIS A 250 -20.86 2.24 -13.84
N PRO A 251 -20.40 1.51 -14.88
CA PRO A 251 -20.25 2.07 -16.24
C PRO A 251 -21.56 2.62 -16.83
N HIS A 252 -22.70 2.03 -16.51
CA HIS A 252 -24.02 2.54 -16.92
C HIS A 252 -24.32 3.92 -16.32
N LEU A 253 -23.94 4.15 -15.06
CA LEU A 253 -24.12 5.43 -14.38
C LEU A 253 -23.19 6.51 -14.96
N ILE A 254 -21.99 6.13 -15.42
CA ILE A 254 -21.10 7.05 -16.15
C ILE A 254 -21.78 7.55 -17.44
N LEU A 255 -22.42 6.66 -18.19
CA LEU A 255 -23.18 7.03 -19.39
C LEU A 255 -24.36 7.95 -19.03
N GLU A 256 -25.11 7.62 -17.99
CA GLU A 256 -26.24 8.42 -17.51
C GLU A 256 -25.81 9.85 -17.10
N VAL A 257 -24.74 9.98 -16.33
CA VAL A 257 -24.18 11.27 -15.93
C VAL A 257 -23.71 12.07 -17.16
N THR A 258 -23.14 11.39 -18.16
CA THR A 258 -22.72 12.01 -19.42
C THR A 258 -23.92 12.58 -20.20
N LEU A 259 -25.04 11.85 -20.24
CA LEU A 259 -26.31 12.31 -20.82
C LEU A 259 -26.90 13.48 -20.03
N MET A 260 -26.90 13.41 -18.69
CA MET A 260 -27.39 14.47 -17.81
C MET A 260 -26.58 15.77 -17.95
N MET A 261 -25.26 15.65 -18.14
CA MET A 261 -24.37 16.78 -18.45
C MET A 261 -24.50 17.29 -19.90
N LYS A 262 -25.39 16.71 -20.70
CA LYS A 262 -25.62 17.03 -22.13
C LYS A 262 -24.38 16.84 -23.00
N GLN A 263 -23.48 15.94 -22.62
CA GLN A 263 -22.26 15.63 -23.38
C GLN A 263 -22.52 14.58 -24.45
N LEU A 264 -23.37 14.93 -25.42
CA LEU A 264 -23.88 13.99 -26.43
C LEU A 264 -22.78 13.35 -27.28
N GLN A 265 -21.70 14.09 -27.58
CA GLN A 265 -20.56 13.57 -28.34
C GLN A 265 -19.83 12.46 -27.57
N SER A 266 -19.58 12.68 -26.28
CA SER A 266 -18.96 11.68 -25.41
C SER A 266 -19.89 10.47 -25.21
N ALA A 267 -21.19 10.69 -25.01
CA ALA A 267 -22.16 9.61 -24.89
C ALA A 267 -22.25 8.77 -26.18
N SER A 268 -22.23 9.41 -27.35
CA SER A 268 -22.22 8.72 -28.65
C SER A 268 -20.96 7.88 -28.84
N LEU A 269 -19.78 8.39 -28.45
CA LEU A 269 -18.53 7.65 -28.50
C LEU A 269 -18.56 6.42 -27.58
N ILE A 270 -19.06 6.58 -26.35
CA ILE A 270 -19.21 5.46 -25.40
C ILE A 270 -20.12 4.38 -25.97
N LEU A 271 -21.29 4.74 -26.52
CA LEU A 271 -22.24 3.76 -27.08
C LEU A 271 -21.70 3.06 -28.33
N LYS A 272 -20.82 3.73 -29.10
CA LYS A 272 -20.15 3.15 -30.26
C LYS A 272 -19.10 2.12 -29.84
N ASP A 273 -18.27 2.47 -28.87
CA ASP A 273 -17.15 1.62 -28.43
C ASP A 273 -17.59 0.52 -27.45
N PHE A 274 -18.71 0.73 -26.75
CA PHE A 274 -19.29 -0.19 -25.77
C PHE A 274 -20.80 -0.39 -25.99
N PRO A 275 -21.21 -1.14 -27.04
CA PRO A 275 -22.62 -1.36 -27.34
C PRO A 275 -23.39 -2.06 -26.21
N SER A 276 -22.71 -2.82 -25.36
CA SER A 276 -23.30 -3.52 -24.21
C SER A 276 -23.87 -2.58 -23.14
N LEU A 277 -23.46 -1.30 -23.13
CA LEU A 277 -23.98 -0.30 -22.19
C LEU A 277 -25.23 0.41 -22.70
N ARG A 278 -25.70 0.07 -23.90
CA ARG A 278 -26.84 0.73 -24.52
C ARG A 278 -28.14 0.32 -23.86
N ASP A 279 -28.82 1.30 -23.28
CA ASP A 279 -30.19 1.20 -22.79
C ASP A 279 -31.08 2.22 -23.52
N ASP A 280 -31.87 1.74 -24.47
CA ASP A 280 -32.75 2.59 -25.28
C ASP A 280 -33.84 3.27 -24.41
N ASN A 281 -34.31 2.62 -23.34
CA ASN A 281 -35.33 3.20 -22.47
C ASN A 281 -34.76 4.40 -21.69
N LEU A 282 -33.54 4.25 -21.18
CA LEU A 282 -32.82 5.33 -20.50
C LEU A 282 -32.60 6.52 -21.44
N ILE A 283 -32.11 6.25 -22.66
CA ILE A 283 -31.84 7.28 -23.67
C ILE A 283 -33.13 8.04 -24.03
N LEU A 284 -34.23 7.32 -24.27
CA LEU A 284 -35.53 7.92 -24.57
C LEU A 284 -36.05 8.76 -23.41
N ALA A 285 -35.90 8.30 -22.17
CA ALA A 285 -36.32 9.05 -20.99
C ALA A 285 -35.55 10.37 -20.83
N TYR A 286 -34.22 10.36 -21.02
CA TYR A 286 -33.40 11.57 -20.95
C TYR A 286 -33.65 12.52 -22.14
N ALA A 287 -33.90 11.98 -23.33
CA ALA A 287 -34.30 12.77 -24.49
C ALA A 287 -35.64 13.50 -24.24
N ALA A 288 -36.65 12.79 -23.71
CA ALA A 288 -37.94 13.38 -23.36
C ALA A 288 -37.78 14.50 -22.31
N LYS A 289 -36.97 14.27 -21.26
CA LYS A 289 -36.64 15.30 -20.25
C LYS A 289 -35.94 16.52 -20.85
N ALA A 290 -35.03 16.31 -21.81
CA ALA A 290 -34.32 17.42 -22.46
C ALA A 290 -35.26 18.28 -23.31
N ILE A 291 -36.20 17.65 -24.03
CA ILE A 291 -37.20 18.35 -24.87
C ILE A 291 -38.15 19.17 -24.00
N THR A 292 -38.70 18.60 -22.92
CA THR A 292 -39.66 19.30 -22.04
C THR A 292 -39.05 20.53 -21.38
N VAL A 293 -37.81 20.45 -20.90
CA VAL A 293 -37.10 21.59 -20.30
C VAL A 293 -36.83 22.69 -21.33
N ASN A 294 -36.46 22.33 -22.56
CA ASN A 294 -36.17 23.32 -23.61
C ASN A 294 -37.43 24.08 -24.06
N VAL A 295 -38.57 23.36 -24.17
CA VAL A 295 -39.87 23.97 -24.51
C VAL A 295 -40.35 24.91 -23.41
N GLY A 296 -40.14 24.57 -22.13
CA GLY A 296 -40.47 25.44 -21.00
C GLY A 296 -39.58 26.68 -20.86
N ALA A 297 -38.30 26.61 -21.25
CA ALA A 297 -37.38 27.75 -21.25
C ALA A 297 -37.70 28.73 -22.39
N ALA A 298 -38.02 28.22 -23.60
CA ALA A 298 -38.43 29.04 -24.73
C ALA A 298 -39.72 29.85 -24.44
N HIS A 299 -40.59 29.36 -23.55
CA HIS A 299 -41.78 30.09 -23.10
C HIS A 299 -41.50 31.23 -22.11
N ARG A 300 -40.30 31.33 -21.53
CA ARG A 300 -39.93 32.38 -20.56
C ARG A 300 -39.21 33.60 -21.18
N GLU A 301 -38.92 33.59 -22.48
CA GLU A 301 -38.23 34.69 -23.17
C GLU A 301 -39.13 35.60 -24.02
N THR A 302 -40.45 35.53 -23.86
CA THR A 302 -41.38 36.50 -24.47
C THR A 302 -41.40 37.83 -23.67
N ARG A 303 -40.45 38.70 -24.04
CA ARG A 303 -40.48 40.18 -24.01
C ARG A 303 -41.05 40.86 -22.75
N ILE A 304 -40.16 41.47 -21.97
CA ILE A 304 -40.43 42.81 -21.42
C ILE A 304 -39.49 43.79 -22.11
N SER A 305 -39.91 44.27 -23.28
CA SER A 305 -39.35 45.47 -23.91
C SER A 305 -39.82 46.67 -23.09
N VAL A 306 -39.05 47.09 -22.09
CA VAL A 306 -39.30 48.36 -21.41
C VAL A 306 -38.93 49.49 -22.36
N SER A 307 -39.93 50.06 -23.03
CA SER A 307 -39.80 51.33 -23.74
C SER A 307 -39.66 52.44 -22.70
N GLY A 308 -38.43 52.89 -22.45
CA GLY A 308 -38.15 54.06 -21.64
C GLY A 308 -38.62 55.33 -22.35
N SER A 309 -39.76 55.87 -21.93
CA SER A 309 -40.19 57.22 -22.30
C SER A 309 -39.29 58.23 -21.59
N ARG A 310 -38.46 58.93 -22.36
CA ARG A 310 -37.59 60.01 -21.89
C ARG A 310 -38.43 61.28 -21.69
N SER A 311 -38.92 61.52 -20.47
CA SER A 311 -39.45 62.84 -20.09
C SER A 311 -38.29 63.77 -19.76
N LYS A 312 -38.09 64.78 -20.61
CA LYS A 312 -37.33 65.99 -20.28
C LYS A 312 -38.04 66.69 -19.12
N GLN A 313 -37.31 67.04 -18.07
CA GLN A 313 -37.74 68.14 -17.21
C GLN A 313 -36.55 69.03 -16.86
N LYS A 314 -36.78 70.31 -17.11
CA LYS A 314 -35.89 71.45 -17.01
C LYS A 314 -36.20 72.13 -15.68
N ASN A 315 -35.17 72.34 -14.86
CA ASN A 315 -34.89 73.52 -14.02
C ASN A 315 -33.78 73.18 -13.02
#